data_AF-A0A3D9DZS6-F1
#
_entry.id   AF-A0A3D9DZS6-F1
#
_cell.length_a   1.000
_cell.length_b   1.000
_cell.length_c   1.000
_cell.angle_alpha   90.00
_cell.angle_beta   90.00
_cell.angle_gamma   90.00
#
_symmetry.space_group_name_H-M   'P 1'
#
loop_
_entity.id
_entity.type
_entity.pdbx_description
1 polymer ?
#
loop_
_entity_poly.entity_id
_entity_poly.type
_entity_poly.pdbx_seq_one_letter_code
_entity_poly.pdbx_strand_id
1 'polypeptide(L)'
;MSDPFLNRAENIKKTLLAMESEAPDNDLFALGYMIPQIELVQEMAQYDPEDVTGEDFDATYRQWLESTFMEDAMASDDRQRIEELWQSAMSRTA
;
A
#
# COMPACT_ATOMS: atom_id res chain seq x y z
N MET A 1 -10.05 20.50 -7.59
CA MET A 1 -10.29 19.06 -7.86
C MET A 1 -9.63 18.28 -6.73
N SER A 2 -10.23 17.18 -6.28
CA SER A 2 -9.56 16.30 -5.32
C SER A 2 -8.57 15.45 -6.12
N ASP A 3 -7.32 15.36 -5.67
CA ASP A 3 -6.26 14.60 -6.34
C ASP A 3 -6.60 13.09 -6.31
N PRO A 4 -6.90 12.45 -7.46
CA PRO A 4 -7.29 11.04 -7.49
C PRO A 4 -6.25 10.09 -6.88
N PHE A 5 -4.97 10.41 -7.05
CA PHE A 5 -3.85 9.62 -6.53
C PHE A 5 -3.83 9.64 -5.00
N LEU A 6 -3.88 10.84 -4.40
CA LEU A 6 -3.88 10.99 -2.94
C LEU A 6 -5.17 10.46 -2.31
N ASN A 7 -6.33 10.64 -2.96
CA ASN A 7 -7.58 10.05 -2.46
C ASN A 7 -7.51 8.53 -2.42
N ARG A 8 -6.90 7.90 -3.44
CA ARG A 8 -6.73 6.45 -3.47
C ARG A 8 -5.81 6.00 -2.34
N ALA A 9 -4.67 6.67 -2.17
CA ALA A 9 -3.72 6.41 -1.09
C ALA A 9 -4.39 6.44 0.30
N GLU A 10 -5.14 7.50 0.58
CA GLU A 10 -5.81 7.68 1.87
C GLU A 10 -6.92 6.65 2.11
N ASN A 11 -7.67 6.27 1.07
CA ASN A 11 -8.69 5.22 1.20
C ASN A 11 -8.06 3.86 1.52
N ILE A 12 -7.00 3.49 0.82
CA ILE A 12 -6.27 2.26 1.07
C ILE A 12 -5.64 2.25 2.46
N LYS A 13 -5.01 3.37 2.87
CA LYS A 13 -4.42 3.53 4.20
C LYS A 13 -5.45 3.27 5.30
N LYS A 14 -6.65 3.86 5.18
CA LYS A 14 -7.76 3.62 6.12
C LYS A 14 -8.19 2.16 6.15
N THR A 15 -8.26 1.51 4.99
CA THR A 15 -8.57 0.07 4.90
C THR A 15 -7.50 -0.77 5.59
N LEU A 16 -6.21 -0.48 5.37
CA LEU A 16 -5.10 -1.19 6.02
C LEU A 16 -5.11 -0.99 7.54
N LEU A 17 -5.37 0.22 8.03
CA LEU A 17 -5.53 0.50 9.46
C LEU A 17 -6.71 -0.26 10.08
N ALA A 18 -7.84 -0.36 9.36
CA ALA A 18 -8.97 -1.16 9.81
C ALA A 18 -8.61 -2.66 9.84
N MET A 19 -7.90 -3.14 8.82
CA MET A 19 -7.39 -4.52 8.78
C MET A 19 -6.44 -4.80 9.95
N GLU A 20 -5.53 -3.88 10.27
CA GLU A 20 -4.59 -4.01 11.40
C GLU A 20 -5.32 -4.13 12.73
N SER A 21 -6.37 -3.32 12.94
CA SER A 21 -7.16 -3.36 14.18
C SER A 21 -7.92 -4.69 14.40
N GLU A 22 -8.17 -5.45 13.35
CA GLU A 22 -8.93 -6.71 13.38
C GLU A 22 -8.04 -7.93 13.11
N ALA A 23 -6.77 -7.71 12.81
CA ALA A 23 -5.85 -8.73 12.35
C ALA A 23 -5.35 -9.64 13.48
N PRO A 24 -5.11 -10.93 13.19
CA PRO A 24 -4.36 -11.79 14.08
C PRO A 24 -2.88 -11.37 14.13
N ASP A 25 -2.18 -11.74 15.21
CA ASP A 25 -0.78 -11.35 15.46
C ASP A 25 0.18 -11.64 14.31
N ASN A 26 -0.06 -12.73 13.56
CA ASN A 26 0.78 -13.13 12.43
C ASN A 26 0.69 -12.19 11.22
N ASP A 27 -0.31 -11.30 11.18
CA ASP A 27 -0.51 -10.32 10.09
C ASP A 27 -0.02 -8.92 10.47
N LEU A 28 0.16 -8.65 11.77
CA LEU A 28 0.50 -7.31 12.26
C LEU A 28 1.84 -6.81 11.72
N PHE A 29 2.82 -7.70 11.54
CA PHE A 29 4.09 -7.31 10.91
C PHE A 29 3.90 -6.81 9.48
N ALA A 30 3.17 -7.56 8.66
CA ALA A 30 2.93 -7.21 7.26
C ALA A 30 2.11 -5.91 7.14
N LEU A 31 1.05 -5.76 7.94
CA LEU A 31 0.22 -4.54 7.94
C LEU A 31 1.01 -3.32 8.45
N GLY A 32 1.75 -3.49 9.55
CA GLY A 32 2.62 -2.46 10.10
C GLY A 32 3.77 -2.08 9.16
N TYR A 33 4.20 -2.99 8.28
CA TYR A 33 5.14 -2.69 7.21
C TYR A 33 4.49 -1.90 6.08
N MET A 34 3.28 -2.30 5.64
CA MET A 34 2.59 -1.70 4.48
C MET A 34 2.15 -0.26 4.72
N ILE A 35 1.59 0.04 5.90
CA ILE A 35 0.95 1.33 6.20
C ILE A 35 1.92 2.52 6.05
N PRO A 36 3.14 2.50 6.63
CA PRO A 36 4.13 3.58 6.44
C PRO A 36 4.55 3.77 4.98
N GLN A 37 4.58 2.70 4.17
CA GLN A 37 4.96 2.80 2.76
C GLN A 37 3.93 3.60 1.94
N ILE A 38 2.65 3.61 2.35
CA ILE A 38 1.63 4.45 1.72
C ILE A 38 1.98 5.93 1.89
N GLU A 39 2.44 6.32 3.08
CA GLU A 39 2.87 7.70 3.35
C GLU A 39 4.11 8.06 2.53
N LEU A 40 5.10 7.16 2.47
CA LEU A 40 6.30 7.37 1.67
C LEU A 40 6.01 7.53 0.18
N VAL A 41 5.10 6.74 -0.39
CA VAL A 41 4.68 6.91 -1.79
C VAL A 41 3.98 8.24 -2.00
N GLN A 42 3.12 8.69 -1.08
CA GLN A 42 2.49 10.01 -1.19
C GLN A 42 3.52 11.16 -1.17
N GLU A 43 4.60 11.02 -0.41
CA GLU A 43 5.65 12.04 -0.32
C GLU A 43 6.65 12.01 -1.48
N MET A 44 6.95 10.81 -2.00
CA MET A 44 8.07 10.59 -2.91
C MET A 44 7.65 10.36 -4.36
N ALA A 45 6.40 9.96 -4.62
CA ALA A 45 5.93 9.71 -5.98
C ALA A 45 5.94 11.00 -6.81
N GLN A 46 6.44 10.88 -8.03
CA GLN A 46 6.40 11.95 -9.03
C GLN A 46 5.34 11.57 -10.06
N TYR A 47 4.26 12.34 -10.11
CA TYR A 47 3.15 12.17 -11.05
C TYR A 47 2.62 13.55 -11.47
N ASP A 48 1.90 13.59 -12.59
CA ASP A 48 1.20 14.79 -13.04
C ASP A 48 -0.23 14.80 -12.46
N PRO A 49 -0.60 15.77 -11.60
CA PRO A 49 -1.94 15.84 -11.01
C PRO A 49 -3.07 16.01 -12.04
N GLU A 50 -2.77 16.46 -13.27
CA GLU A 50 -3.76 16.60 -14.34
C GLU A 50 -3.98 15.32 -15.16
N ASP A 51 -3.04 14.37 -15.10
CA ASP A 51 -3.02 13.12 -15.87
C ASP A 51 -2.74 11.91 -14.95
N VAL A 52 -3.51 11.81 -13.87
CA VAL A 52 -3.41 10.71 -12.89
C VAL A 52 -4.78 10.18 -12.49
N THR A 53 -4.82 8.89 -12.21
CA THR A 53 -5.97 8.15 -11.71
C THR A 53 -5.66 7.49 -10.37
N GLY A 54 -6.68 6.92 -9.73
CA GLY A 54 -6.44 6.10 -8.55
C GLY A 54 -5.64 4.83 -8.87
N GLU A 55 -5.83 4.23 -10.04
CA GLU A 55 -5.12 3.00 -10.43
C GLU A 55 -3.60 3.24 -10.58
N ASP A 56 -3.20 4.47 -10.92
CA ASP A 56 -1.78 4.85 -10.97
C ASP A 56 -1.13 4.81 -9.58
N PHE A 57 -1.88 5.12 -8.52
CA PHE A 57 -1.39 4.92 -7.15
C PHE A 57 -1.15 3.45 -6.87
N ASP A 58 -2.10 2.57 -7.21
CA ASP A 58 -2.01 1.14 -6.94
C ASP A 58 -0.78 0.52 -7.65
N ALA A 59 -0.51 0.95 -8.90
CA ALA A 59 0.66 0.54 -9.65
C ALA A 59 1.97 1.08 -9.05
N THR A 60 1.99 2.37 -8.67
CA THR A 60 3.16 3.03 -8.06
C THR A 60 3.51 2.38 -6.72
N TYR A 61 2.51 2.11 -5.89
CA TYR A 61 2.69 1.47 -4.60
C TYR A 61 3.26 0.05 -4.72
N ARG A 62 2.78 -0.75 -5.70
CA ARG A 62 3.35 -2.08 -5.96
C ARG A 62 4.82 -2.00 -6.35
N GLN A 63 5.17 -1.11 -7.29
CA GLN A 63 6.56 -0.93 -7.72
C GLN A 63 7.47 -0.47 -6.57
N TRP A 64 6.93 0.39 -5.71
CA TRP A 64 7.61 0.84 -4.50
C TRP A 64 7.91 -0.35 -3.57
N LEU A 65 6.90 -1.15 -3.21
CA LEU A 65 7.07 -2.32 -2.34
C LEU A 65 8.08 -3.33 -2.90
N GLU A 66 8.03 -3.63 -4.20
CA GLU A 66 8.99 -4.53 -4.84
C GLU A 66 10.44 -4.04 -4.66
N SER A 67 10.65 -2.73 -4.79
CA SER A 67 11.96 -2.11 -4.58
C SER A 67 12.38 -2.18 -3.11
N THR A 68 11.50 -1.82 -2.18
CA THR A 68 11.78 -1.86 -0.74
C THR A 68 12.06 -3.28 -0.25
N PHE A 69 11.35 -4.29 -0.75
CA PHE A 69 11.62 -5.69 -0.41
C PHE A 69 13.03 -6.15 -0.79
N MET A 70 13.55 -5.67 -1.92
CA MET A 70 14.92 -5.99 -2.33
C MET A 70 15.94 -5.32 -1.43
N GLU A 71 15.73 -4.07 -1.05
CA GLU A 71 16.60 -3.30 -0.17
C GLU A 71 16.63 -3.88 1.26
N ASP A 72 15.46 -4.23 1.80
CA ASP A 72 15.31 -4.77 3.16
C ASP A 72 15.67 -6.26 3.28
N ALA A 73 16.00 -6.93 2.17
CA ALA A 73 16.18 -8.38 2.10
C ALA A 73 14.99 -9.16 2.70
N MET A 74 13.76 -8.67 2.45
CA MET A 74 12.52 -9.21 3.01
C MET A 74 12.38 -10.71 2.70
N ALA A 75 11.99 -11.52 3.69
CA ALA A 75 11.81 -12.97 3.50
C ALA A 75 10.67 -13.27 2.52
N SER A 76 10.74 -14.42 1.84
CA SER A 76 9.72 -14.83 0.85
C SER A 76 8.33 -14.94 1.46
N ASP A 77 8.24 -15.48 2.67
CA ASP A 77 6.97 -15.75 3.34
C ASP A 77 6.29 -14.44 3.76
N ASP A 78 7.08 -13.45 4.22
CA ASP A 78 6.60 -12.11 4.54
C ASP A 78 6.14 -11.36 3.28
N ARG A 79 6.89 -11.45 2.17
CA ARG A 79 6.48 -10.87 0.88
C ARG A 79 5.16 -11.46 0.39
N GLN A 80 5.01 -12.79 0.48
CA GLN A 80 3.77 -13.45 0.11
C GLN A 80 2.62 -12.96 0.99
N ARG A 81 2.84 -12.84 2.30
CA ARG A 81 1.79 -12.37 3.21
C ARG A 81 1.38 -10.93 2.93
N ILE A 82 2.34 -10.07 2.62
CA ILE A 82 2.08 -8.68 2.22
C ILE A 82 1.25 -8.64 0.93
N GLU A 83 1.57 -9.46 -0.09
CA GLU A 83 0.77 -9.50 -1.32
C GLU A 83 -0.67 -9.98 -1.05
N GLU A 84 -0.86 -11.01 -0.23
CA GLU A 84 -2.21 -11.50 0.13
C GLU A 84 -3.04 -10.42 0.83
N LEU A 85 -2.43 -9.69 1.78
CA LEU A 85 -3.08 -8.60 2.51
C LEU A 85 -3.35 -7.40 1.60
N TRP A 86 -2.44 -7.09 0.67
CA TRP A 86 -2.63 -6.08 -0.35
C TRP A 86 -3.85 -6.38 -1.23
N GLN A 87 -3.95 -7.60 -1.76
CA GLN A 87 -5.11 -7.99 -2.57
C GLN A 87 -6.43 -7.93 -1.76
N SER A 88 -6.38 -8.30 -0.48
CA SER A 88 -7.52 -8.15 0.44
C SER A 88 -7.92 -6.67 0.60
N ALA A 89 -6.97 -5.77 0.86
CA ALA A 89 -7.22 -4.34 0.98
C ALA A 89 -7.82 -3.74 -0.30
N MET A 90 -7.27 -4.13 -1.45
CA MET A 90 -7.75 -3.73 -2.78
C MET A 90 -9.21 -4.14 -3.01
N SER A 91 -9.58 -5.36 -2.63
CA SER A 91 -10.95 -5.85 -2.76
C SER A 91 -11.97 -5.13 -1.85
N ARG A 92 -11.53 -4.62 -0.70
CA ARG A 92 -12.37 -3.88 0.26
C ARG A 92 -12.51 -2.39 -0.06
N THR A 93 -11.59 -1.88 -0.87
CA THR A 93 -11.53 -0.47 -1.29
C THR A 93 -12.04 -0.28 -2.74
N ALA A 94 -12.61 -1.33 -3.34
CA ALA A 94 -13.17 -1.31 -4.69
C ALA A 94 -14.55 -0.64 -4.75
#